data_AF-A0A962E2U1-F1
#
_entry.id   AF-A0A962E2U1-F1
#
_cell.length_a   1.000
_cell.length_b   1.000
_cell.length_c   1.000
_cell.angle_alpha   90.00
_cell.angle_beta   90.00
_cell.angle_gamma   90.00
#
_symmetry.space_group_name_H-M   'P 1'
#
loop_
_entity.id
_entity.type
_entity.pdbx_description
1 polymer ?
#
loop_
_entity_poly.entity_id
_entity_poly.type
_entity_poly.pdbx_seq_one_letter_code
_entity_poly.pdbx_strand_id
1 'polypeptide(L)'
;KEATLRGVPVQVRSAQQLDESNTLELAGVFLAAVPSDDELETLIAWSIKEQIMLYSPFEGHVERGVMAGIAIEAKVRPYLNTGAIAAAGLELKPLFLKVSKVHQ
;
A
#
# COMPACT_ATOMS: atom_id res chain seq x y z
N LYS A 1 -1.83 -19.80 6.74
CA LYS A 1 -3.25 -20.01 6.37
C LYS A 1 -3.30 -19.99 4.86
N GLU A 2 -3.66 -21.10 4.21
CA GLU A 2 -3.71 -21.14 2.74
C GLU A 2 -4.84 -20.22 2.26
N ALA A 3 -4.50 -19.29 1.39
CA ALA A 3 -5.44 -18.38 0.75
C ALA A 3 -5.50 -18.72 -0.74
N THR A 4 -6.61 -18.45 -1.40
CA THR A 4 -6.73 -18.68 -2.84
C THR A 4 -6.97 -17.37 -3.56
N LEU A 5 -6.25 -17.13 -4.65
CA LEU A 5 -6.51 -16.02 -5.57
C LEU A 5 -7.01 -16.60 -6.89
N ARG A 6 -8.28 -16.36 -7.23
CA ARG A 6 -8.93 -16.87 -8.45
C ARG A 6 -8.79 -18.40 -8.62
N GLY A 7 -8.86 -19.15 -7.52
CA GLY A 7 -8.72 -20.61 -7.52
C GLY A 7 -7.28 -21.13 -7.52
N VAL A 8 -6.27 -20.24 -7.58
CA VAL A 8 -4.86 -20.61 -7.42
C VAL A 8 -4.51 -20.54 -5.92
N PRO A 9 -3.98 -21.62 -5.31
CA PRO A 9 -3.52 -21.58 -3.93
C PRO A 9 -2.31 -20.66 -3.81
N VAL A 10 -2.31 -19.83 -2.78
CA VAL A 10 -1.27 -18.85 -2.49
C VAL A 10 -0.82 -19.04 -1.05
N GLN A 11 0.50 -18.98 -0.88
CA GLN A 11 1.14 -19.06 0.42
C GLN A 11 1.98 -17.81 0.64
N VAL A 12 1.89 -17.25 1.85
CA VAL A 12 2.75 -16.16 2.29
C VAL A 12 3.69 -16.74 3.34
N ARG A 13 4.99 -16.57 3.13
CA ARG A 13 6.05 -17.04 4.02
C ARG A 13 6.99 -15.88 4.32
N SER A 14 7.58 -15.86 5.51
CA SER A 14 8.66 -14.92 5.79
C SER A 14 9.94 -15.39 5.09
N ALA A 15 10.86 -14.47 4.79
CA ALA A 15 12.11 -14.81 4.12
C ALA A 15 12.93 -15.85 4.90
N GLN A 16 12.86 -15.85 6.24
CA GLN A 16 13.57 -16.83 7.07
C GLN A 16 13.02 -18.27 6.95
N GLN A 17 11.84 -18.43 6.34
CA GLN A 17 11.17 -19.73 6.13
C GLN A 17 11.35 -20.24 4.70
N LEU A 18 12.11 -19.52 3.86
CA LEU A 18 12.45 -19.94 2.52
C LEU A 18 13.71 -20.79 2.56
N ASP A 19 13.58 -22.05 2.18
CA ASP A 19 14.73 -22.91 1.90
C ASP A 19 15.26 -22.58 0.50
N GLU A 20 16.58 -22.68 0.28
CA GLU A 20 17.23 -22.35 -1.01
C GLU A 20 16.62 -23.12 -2.21
N SER A 21 16.06 -24.30 -1.96
CA SER A 21 15.41 -25.18 -2.95
C SER A 21 13.99 -24.74 -3.36
N ASN A 22 13.37 -23.78 -2.68
CA ASN A 22 11.97 -23.35 -2.88
C ASN A 22 11.82 -22.00 -3.59
N THR A 23 12.90 -21.44 -4.14
CA THR A 23 12.90 -20.13 -4.81
C THR A 23 12.19 -20.13 -6.17
N LEU A 24 11.97 -21.29 -6.79
CA LEU A 24 11.39 -21.44 -8.13
C LEU A 24 9.88 -21.13 -8.25
N GLU A 25 9.17 -20.87 -7.15
CA GLU A 25 7.70 -20.63 -7.15
C GLU A 25 7.28 -19.30 -6.49
N LEU A 26 8.17 -18.32 -6.43
CA LEU A 26 7.82 -17.00 -5.90
C LEU A 26 7.10 -16.15 -6.95
N ALA A 27 5.83 -15.84 -6.71
CA ALA A 27 5.11 -14.87 -7.53
C ALA A 27 5.48 -13.41 -7.19
N GLY A 28 5.94 -13.16 -5.97
CA GLY A 28 6.30 -11.82 -5.52
C GLY A 28 6.92 -11.79 -4.12
N VAL A 29 7.53 -10.64 -3.80
CA VAL A 29 8.14 -10.32 -2.51
C VAL A 29 7.56 -9.00 -2.00
N PHE A 30 7.22 -8.95 -0.72
CA PHE A 30 6.74 -7.76 -0.03
C PHE A 30 7.77 -7.33 1.02
N LEU A 31 8.21 -6.07 0.97
CA LEU A 31 9.12 -5.53 1.98
C LEU A 31 8.37 -5.17 3.27
N ALA A 32 8.65 -5.91 4.34
CA ALA A 32 8.05 -5.67 5.65
C ALA A 32 8.81 -4.63 6.49
N ALA A 33 10.07 -4.33 6.14
CA ALA A 33 10.91 -3.33 6.79
C ALA A 33 11.76 -2.61 5.73
N VAL A 34 12.23 -1.40 6.06
CA VAL A 34 13.10 -0.62 5.18
C VAL A 34 14.49 -1.29 5.12
N PRO A 35 14.91 -1.83 3.96
CA PRO A 35 16.26 -2.34 3.76
C PRO A 35 17.28 -1.18 3.66
N SER A 36 18.56 -1.51 3.74
CA SER A 36 19.61 -0.58 3.30
C SER A 36 19.56 -0.33 1.79
N ASP A 37 20.27 0.71 1.34
CA ASP A 37 20.32 1.06 -0.08
C ASP A 37 20.92 -0.06 -0.95
N ASP A 38 22.02 -0.65 -0.50
CA ASP A 38 22.69 -1.76 -1.21
C ASP A 38 21.80 -3.01 -1.30
N GLU A 39 21.08 -3.32 -0.21
CA GLU A 39 20.11 -4.42 -0.19
C GLU A 39 18.94 -4.15 -1.14
N LEU A 40 18.43 -2.91 -1.17
CA LEU A 40 17.34 -2.53 -2.08
C LEU A 40 17.76 -2.67 -3.54
N GLU A 41 18.94 -2.17 -3.91
CA GLU A 41 19.46 -2.28 -5.27
C GLU A 41 19.65 -3.75 -5.68
N THR A 42 20.18 -4.55 -4.77
CA THR A 42 20.35 -6.01 -4.97
C THR A 42 19.01 -6.70 -5.21
N LEU A 43 18.00 -6.39 -4.37
CA LEU A 43 16.66 -6.95 -4.49
C LEU A 43 15.96 -6.52 -5.78
N ILE A 44 16.11 -5.27 -6.20
CA ILE A 44 15.56 -4.77 -7.48
C ILE A 44 16.18 -5.57 -8.63
N ALA A 45 17.51 -5.63 -8.71
CA ALA A 45 18.20 -6.34 -9.78
C ALA A 45 17.84 -7.83 -9.83
N TRP A 46 17.80 -8.49 -8.67
CA TRP A 46 17.40 -9.89 -8.54
C TRP A 46 15.95 -10.11 -8.98
N SER A 47 15.02 -9.28 -8.53
CA SER A 47 13.59 -9.41 -8.86
C SER A 47 13.31 -9.24 -10.35
N ILE A 48 14.02 -8.34 -11.03
CA ILE A 48 13.95 -8.17 -12.48
C ILE A 48 14.48 -9.42 -13.19
N LYS A 49 15.65 -9.91 -12.77
CA LYS A 49 16.30 -11.08 -13.37
C LYS A 49 15.44 -12.34 -13.25
N GLU A 50 14.85 -12.57 -12.08
CA GLU A 50 14.04 -13.76 -11.79
C GLU A 50 12.56 -13.58 -12.17
N GLN A 51 12.18 -12.41 -12.71
CA GLN A 51 10.81 -12.08 -13.10
C GLN A 51 9.80 -12.17 -11.94
N ILE A 52 10.22 -11.76 -10.75
CA ILE A 52 9.44 -11.79 -9.51
C ILE A 52 8.94 -10.38 -9.19
N MET A 53 7.67 -10.24 -8.79
CA MET A 53 7.12 -8.94 -8.41
C MET A 53 7.70 -8.47 -7.08
N LEU A 54 8.54 -7.42 -7.09
CA LEU A 54 8.98 -6.77 -5.86
C LEU A 54 8.02 -5.64 -5.47
N TYR A 55 7.56 -5.66 -4.23
CA TYR A 55 6.60 -4.72 -3.69
C TYR A 55 7.15 -4.00 -2.45
N SER A 56 7.07 -2.67 -2.44
CA SER A 56 7.53 -1.84 -1.31
C SER A 56 6.44 -0.88 -0.83
N PRO A 57 6.07 -0.88 0.46
CA PRO A 57 5.19 0.12 1.04
C PRO A 57 5.92 1.43 1.41
N PHE A 58 7.21 1.57 1.11
CA PHE A 58 8.04 2.70 1.53
C PHE A 58 8.16 3.77 0.43
N GLU A 59 8.04 5.04 0.85
CA GLU A 59 8.15 6.20 -0.03
C GLU A 59 9.52 6.24 -0.74
N GLY A 60 9.54 6.64 -2.01
CA GLY A 60 10.76 6.75 -2.81
C GLY A 60 11.28 5.44 -3.41
N HIS A 61 10.78 4.26 -3.00
CA HIS A 61 11.27 2.98 -3.53
C HIS A 61 10.82 2.70 -4.97
N VAL A 62 9.62 3.14 -5.34
CA VAL A 62 9.10 2.95 -6.71
C VAL A 62 9.93 3.78 -7.69
N GLU A 63 10.27 5.01 -7.32
CA GLU A 63 11.13 5.92 -8.08
C GLU A 63 12.53 5.34 -8.29
N ARG A 64 12.98 4.47 -7.38
CA ARG A 64 14.27 3.77 -7.43
C ARG A 64 14.23 2.45 -8.21
N GLY A 65 13.06 2.00 -8.66
CA GLY A 65 12.93 0.82 -9.54
C GLY A 65 12.17 -0.37 -8.94
N VAL A 66 11.57 -0.24 -7.76
CA VAL A 66 10.64 -1.27 -7.26
C VAL A 66 9.36 -1.28 -8.12
N MET A 67 8.89 -2.48 -8.50
CA MET A 67 7.80 -2.64 -9.48
C MET A 67 6.44 -2.11 -9.00
N ALA A 68 6.17 -2.15 -7.69
CA ALA A 68 4.90 -1.69 -7.14
C ALA A 68 5.05 -1.18 -5.69
N GLY A 69 4.17 -0.28 -5.28
CA GLY A 69 4.10 0.19 -3.90
C GLY A 69 2.70 0.53 -3.41
N ILE A 70 2.58 0.85 -2.11
CA ILE A 70 1.34 1.37 -1.50
C ILE A 70 1.47 2.87 -1.36
N ALA A 71 0.58 3.61 -2.04
CA ALA A 71 0.33 5.01 -1.69
C ALA A 71 -0.77 5.05 -0.63
N ILE A 72 -0.45 5.47 0.59
CA ILE A 72 -1.44 5.82 1.62
C ILE A 72 -1.69 7.32 1.54
N GLU A 73 -2.62 7.74 0.70
CA GLU A 73 -2.97 9.15 0.56
C GLU A 73 -3.92 9.59 1.68
N ALA A 74 -3.55 10.63 2.42
CA ALA A 74 -4.45 11.25 3.40
C ALA A 74 -5.59 11.99 2.67
N LYS A 75 -6.83 11.50 2.80
CA LYS A 75 -8.00 12.19 2.23
C LYS A 75 -8.30 13.46 3.04
N VAL A 76 -8.02 14.63 2.47
CA VAL A 76 -8.42 15.92 3.06
C VAL A 76 -9.95 16.00 3.05
N ARG A 77 -10.56 16.07 4.24
CA ARG A 77 -12.01 16.29 4.40
C ARG A 77 -12.23 17.66 5.03
N PRO A 78 -13.10 18.52 4.47
CA PRO A 78 -13.50 19.75 5.14
C PRO A 78 -14.08 19.43 6.51
N TYR A 79 -13.81 20.28 7.51
CA TYR A 79 -14.37 20.13 8.84
C TYR A 79 -15.36 21.27 9.09
N LEU A 80 -16.64 20.93 9.19
CA LEU A 80 -17.74 21.89 9.20
C LEU A 80 -18.36 21.98 10.59
N ASN A 81 -18.65 23.21 11.03
CA ASN A 81 -19.47 23.46 12.21
C ASN A 81 -20.91 23.71 11.77
N THR A 82 -21.79 22.72 11.93
CA THR A 82 -23.18 22.84 11.46
C THR A 82 -24.00 23.81 12.30
N GLY A 83 -23.67 24.00 13.58
CA GLY A 83 -24.31 25.01 14.43
C GLY A 83 -24.05 26.42 13.93
N ALA A 84 -22.80 26.74 13.58
CA ALA A 84 -22.43 28.03 13.02
C ALA A 84 -23.05 28.28 11.63
N ILE A 85 -23.09 27.26 10.78
CA ILE A 85 -23.73 27.32 9.44
C ILE A 85 -25.22 27.63 9.57
N ALA A 86 -25.92 26.92 10.46
CA ALA A 86 -27.33 27.14 10.72
C ALA A 86 -27.60 28.52 11.33
N ALA A 87 -26.80 28.95 12.31
CA ALA A 87 -26.91 30.28 12.93
C ALA A 87 -26.66 31.42 11.92
N ALA A 88 -25.87 31.18 10.89
CA ALA A 88 -25.65 32.10 9.79
C ALA A 88 -26.76 32.11 8.72
N GLY A 89 -27.79 31.25 8.86
CA GLY A 89 -28.86 31.12 7.87
C GLY A 89 -28.39 30.55 6.52
N LEU A 90 -27.27 29.82 6.52
CA LEU A 90 -26.70 29.23 5.32
C LEU A 90 -27.09 27.75 5.19
N GLU A 91 -27.36 27.33 3.97
CA GLU A 91 -27.60 25.92 3.64
C GLU A 91 -26.48 25.38 2.74
N LEU A 92 -25.97 24.20 3.08
CA LEU A 92 -24.99 23.51 2.25
C LEU A 92 -25.66 22.40 1.43
N LYS A 93 -25.21 22.24 0.19
CA LYS A 93 -25.65 21.12 -0.65
C LYS A 93 -25.33 19.78 0.05
N PRO A 94 -26.23 18.78 0.01
CA PRO A 94 -26.01 17.49 0.67
C PRO A 94 -24.71 16.77 0.27
N LEU A 95 -24.25 16.98 -0.97
CA LEU A 95 -22.98 16.44 -1.45
C LEU A 95 -21.78 16.95 -0.63
N PHE A 96 -21.78 18.22 -0.23
CA PHE A 96 -20.70 18.80 0.59
C PHE A 96 -20.67 18.21 2.00
N LEU A 97 -21.84 17.87 2.56
CA LEU A 97 -21.92 17.21 3.86
C LEU A 97 -21.37 15.77 3.80
N LYS A 98 -21.68 15.03 2.72
CA LYS A 98 -21.22 13.63 2.55
C LYS A 98 -19.69 13.49 2.55
N VAL A 99 -18.96 14.49 2.06
CA VAL A 99 -17.50 14.44 1.96
C VAL A 99 -16.79 15.09 3.16
N SER A 100 -17.51 15.75 4.05
CA SER A 100 -16.96 16.52 5.17
C SER A 100 -17.00 15.74 6.49
N LYS A 101 -16.20 16.17 7.46
CA LYS A 101 -16.37 15.85 8.89
C LYS A 101 -17.27 16.94 9.50
N VAL A 102 -18.12 16.59 10.44
CA VAL A 102 -19.10 17.53 11.03
C VAL A 102 -18.90 17.63 12.54
N HIS A 103 -18.92 18.85 13.05
CA HIS A 103 -19.02 19.22 14.46
C HIS A 103 -20.42 19.79 14.72
N GLN A 104 -21.07 19.30 15.77
CA GLN A 104 -22.40 19.70 16.21
C GLN A 104 -22.31 20.65 17.40
#